data_AF-A0A966S948-F1
#
_entry.id   AF-A0A966S948-F1
#
_cell.length_a   1.000
_cell.length_b   1.000
_cell.length_c   1.000
_cell.angle_alpha   90.00
_cell.angle_beta   90.00
_cell.angle_gamma   90.00
#
_symmetry.space_group_name_H-M   'P 1'
#
loop_
_entity.id
_entity.type
_entity.pdbx_description
1 polymer ?
#
loop_
_entity_poly.entity_id
_entity_poly.type
_entity_poly.pdbx_seq_one_letter_code
_entity_poly.pdbx_strand_id
1 'polypeptide(L)'
;TRIELIDDVLGVFRIHAASASSSIVRNRDAEMTVVNSHLEKNDFAASTVRRRIGLSHYSAARAFTKANDFHNAWREFVTALRHDPRFLRTYAGLALLLVASLRNFKQPNQR
;
A
#
# COMPACT_ATOMS: atom_id res chain seq x y z
N THR A 1 -41.97 12.29 -9.41
CA THR A 1 -40.96 11.31 -8.96
C THR A 1 -40.34 11.86 -7.70
N ARG A 2 -40.65 11.27 -6.53
CA ARG A 2 -40.22 11.77 -5.21
C ARG A 2 -38.98 11.00 -4.81
N ILE A 3 -37.86 11.68 -4.59
CA ILE A 3 -36.65 11.08 -4.01
C ILE A 3 -36.77 11.32 -2.51
N GLU A 4 -37.06 10.27 -1.74
CA GLU A 4 -37.00 10.32 -0.28
C GLU A 4 -35.59 9.89 0.15
N LEU A 5 -34.86 10.82 0.77
CA LEU A 5 -33.60 10.51 1.44
C LEU A 5 -33.96 9.74 2.71
N ILE A 6 -33.59 8.46 2.74
CA ILE A 6 -33.70 7.64 3.94
C ILE A 6 -32.60 8.11 4.91
N ASP A 7 -33.01 8.81 5.96
CA ASP A 7 -32.19 9.14 7.15
C ASP A 7 -32.00 7.90 8.05
N ASP A 8 -31.72 6.74 7.44
CA ASP A 8 -31.38 5.54 8.21
C ASP A 8 -29.95 5.70 8.70
N VAL A 9 -29.89 6.06 9.98
CA VAL A 9 -28.74 6.16 10.86
C VAL A 9 -27.62 5.24 10.37
N LEU A 10 -26.66 5.82 9.62
CA LEU A 10 -25.39 5.17 9.34
C LEU A 10 -24.71 5.00 10.70
N GLY A 11 -24.94 3.82 11.28
CA GLY A 11 -24.45 3.44 12.60
C GLY A 11 -23.01 3.88 12.74
N VAL A 12 -22.70 4.48 13.89
CA VAL A 12 -21.39 5.05 14.24
C VAL A 12 -20.29 4.26 13.54
N PHE A 13 -19.76 4.80 12.43
CA PHE A 13 -18.60 4.23 11.77
C PHE A 13 -17.46 4.44 12.74
N ARG A 14 -17.30 3.49 13.67
CA ARG A 14 -16.05 3.27 14.37
C ARG A 14 -15.07 2.93 13.27
N ILE A 15 -14.34 3.94 12.81
CA ILE A 15 -13.17 3.79 11.95
C ILE A 15 -12.14 3.06 12.81
N HIS A 16 -12.34 1.76 13.01
CA HIS A 16 -11.34 0.89 13.60
C HIS A 16 -10.14 0.94 12.67
N ALA A 17 -8.93 1.07 13.22
CA ALA A 17 -7.68 1.11 12.46
C ALA A 17 -7.52 -0.06 11.46
N ALA A 18 -8.28 -1.15 11.64
CA ALA A 18 -8.46 -2.23 10.67
C ALA A 18 -8.96 -1.78 9.27
N SER A 19 -9.66 -0.64 9.19
CA SER A 19 -10.23 -0.10 7.94
C SER A 19 -9.17 0.45 6.99
N ALA A 20 -8.09 1.06 7.52
CA ALA A 20 -7.06 1.69 6.71
C ALA A 20 -6.12 0.66 6.07
N SER A 21 -5.64 -0.34 6.82
CA SER A 21 -4.80 -1.39 6.23
C SER A 21 -5.61 -2.23 5.24
N SER A 22 -6.87 -2.55 5.56
CA SER A 22 -7.77 -3.26 4.66
C SER A 22 -8.04 -2.49 3.36
N SER A 23 -8.21 -1.16 3.43
CA SER A 23 -8.39 -0.34 2.23
C SER A 23 -7.12 -0.25 1.37
N ILE A 24 -5.94 -0.16 1.98
CA ILE A 24 -4.66 -0.18 1.26
C ILE A 24 -4.45 -1.51 0.53
N VAL A 25 -4.70 -2.64 1.20
CA VAL A 25 -4.62 -3.98 0.60
C VAL A 25 -5.56 -4.10 -0.61
N ARG A 26 -6.84 -3.77 -0.42
CA ARG A 26 -7.83 -3.83 -1.51
C ARG A 26 -7.45 -2.93 -2.69
N ASN A 27 -6.97 -1.71 -2.41
CA ASN A 27 -6.55 -0.78 -3.45
C ASN A 27 -5.35 -1.32 -4.24
N ARG A 28 -4.35 -1.86 -3.55
CA ARG A 28 -3.22 -2.55 -4.18
C ARG A 28 -3.71 -3.70 -5.07
N ASP A 29 -4.63 -4.53 -4.59
CA ASP A 29 -5.14 -5.67 -5.36
C ASP A 29 -5.89 -5.26 -6.62
N ALA A 30 -6.72 -4.23 -6.51
CA ALA A 30 -7.40 -3.65 -7.67
C ALA A 30 -6.38 -3.10 -8.68
N GLU A 31 -5.39 -2.33 -8.23
CA GLU A 31 -4.32 -1.81 -9.07
C GLU A 31 -3.54 -2.94 -9.76
N MET A 32 -3.15 -3.97 -9.01
CA MET A 32 -2.42 -5.13 -9.52
C MET A 32 -3.22 -5.95 -10.51
N THR A 33 -4.53 -6.09 -10.32
CA THR A 33 -5.41 -6.77 -11.27
C THR A 33 -5.44 -6.02 -12.61
N VAL A 34 -5.57 -4.69 -12.57
CA VAL A 34 -5.54 -3.85 -13.78
C VAL A 34 -4.18 -3.94 -14.45
N VAL A 35 -3.09 -3.81 -13.69
CA VAL A 35 -1.72 -3.93 -14.20
C VAL A 35 -1.52 -5.29 -14.87
N ASN A 36 -1.85 -6.39 -14.20
CA ASN A 36 -1.71 -7.74 -14.75
C ASN A 36 -2.53 -7.90 -16.03
N SER A 37 -3.79 -7.47 -16.04
CA SER A 37 -4.64 -7.55 -17.24
C SER A 37 -4.06 -6.77 -18.44
N HIS A 38 -3.34 -5.67 -18.17
CA HIS A 38 -2.71 -4.87 -19.21
C HIS A 38 -1.39 -5.50 -19.67
N LEU A 39 -0.63 -6.09 -18.75
CA LEU A 39 0.62 -6.79 -19.04
C LEU A 39 0.39 -8.10 -19.81
N GLU A 40 -0.74 -8.79 -19.59
CA GLU A 40 -1.12 -9.99 -20.33
C GLU A 40 -1.55 -9.70 -21.78
N LYS A 41 -2.16 -8.54 -22.02
CA LYS A 41 -2.66 -8.13 -23.33
C LYS A 41 -1.59 -7.61 -24.29
N ASN A 42 -0.42 -7.25 -23.77
CA ASN A 42 0.63 -6.57 -24.53
C ASN A 42 1.96 -7.28 -24.32
N ASP A 43 2.76 -7.38 -25.37
CA ASP A 43 4.07 -8.02 -25.27
C ASP A 43 5.12 -7.00 -24.77
N PHE A 44 5.31 -6.95 -23.46
CA PHE A 44 6.32 -6.11 -22.82
C PHE A 44 7.57 -6.91 -22.49
N ALA A 45 8.73 -6.27 -22.57
CA ALA A 45 9.96 -6.85 -22.06
C ALA A 45 9.79 -7.26 -20.58
N ALA A 46 10.34 -8.42 -20.21
CA ALA A 46 10.25 -8.96 -18.86
C ALA A 46 10.79 -8.00 -17.77
N SER A 47 11.75 -7.14 -18.12
CA SER A 47 12.27 -6.08 -17.24
C SER A 47 11.21 -5.02 -16.92
N THR A 48 10.41 -4.62 -17.91
CA THR A 48 9.32 -3.65 -17.77
C THR A 48 8.19 -4.20 -16.90
N VAL A 49 7.81 -5.46 -17.13
CA VAL A 49 6.83 -6.20 -16.32
C VAL A 49 7.26 -6.21 -14.85
N ARG A 50 8.48 -6.68 -14.58
CA ARG A 50 9.06 -6.76 -13.23
C ARG A 50 9.10 -5.39 -12.53
N ARG A 51 9.55 -4.36 -13.25
CA ARG A 51 9.60 -2.99 -12.72
C ARG A 51 8.20 -2.46 -12.40
N ARG A 52 7.20 -2.72 -13.24
CA ARG A 52 5.82 -2.25 -13.01
C ARG A 52 5.18 -2.92 -11.79
N ILE A 53 5.37 -4.23 -11.65
CA ILE A 53 4.91 -4.97 -10.46
C ILE A 53 5.62 -4.44 -9.20
N GLY A 54 6.94 -4.27 -9.26
CA GLY A 54 7.72 -3.70 -8.14
C GLY A 54 7.26 -2.29 -7.75
N LEU A 55 6.89 -1.44 -8.71
CA LEU A 55 6.36 -0.10 -8.46
C LEU A 55 5.02 -0.11 -7.71
N SER A 56 4.14 -1.07 -8.03
CA SER A 56 2.84 -1.19 -7.36
C SER A 56 3.00 -1.65 -5.90
N HIS A 57 3.90 -2.61 -5.65
CA HIS A 57 4.25 -2.99 -4.26
C HIS A 57 4.93 -1.84 -3.50
N TYR A 58 5.78 -1.05 -4.16
CA TYR A 58 6.40 0.14 -3.57
C TYR A 58 5.37 1.23 -3.20
N SER A 59 4.35 1.46 -4.04
CA SER A 59 3.30 2.45 -3.76
C SER A 59 2.48 2.03 -2.53
N ALA A 60 2.11 0.74 -2.44
CA ALA A 60 1.44 0.16 -1.29
C ALA A 60 2.28 0.26 -0.01
N ALA A 61 3.59 -0.05 -0.09
CA ALA A 61 4.51 0.05 1.05
C ALA A 61 4.57 1.48 1.62
N ARG A 62 4.56 2.50 0.75
CA ARG A 62 4.49 3.91 1.18
C ARG A 62 3.16 4.23 1.86
N ALA A 63 2.05 3.71 1.35
CA ALA A 63 0.75 3.91 1.97
C ALA A 63 0.70 3.30 3.38
N PHE A 64 1.23 2.08 3.56
CA PHE A 64 1.35 1.44 4.88
C PHE A 64 2.28 2.20 5.83
N THR A 65 3.41 2.72 5.33
CA THR A 65 4.33 3.55 6.14
C THR A 65 3.63 4.81 6.66
N LYS A 66 2.79 5.46 5.84
CA LYS A 66 1.98 6.61 6.26
C LYS A 66 0.89 6.23 7.27
N ALA A 67 0.36 5.02 7.17
CA ALA A 67 -0.63 4.48 8.11
C ALA A 67 -0.01 3.96 9.42
N ASN A 68 1.31 4.11 9.64
CA ASN A 68 2.07 3.53 10.75
C ASN A 68 2.01 2.00 10.83
N ASP A 69 1.57 1.32 9.76
CA ASP A 69 1.56 -0.13 9.67
C ASP A 69 2.90 -0.63 9.13
N PHE A 70 3.91 -0.61 10.00
CA PHE A 70 5.28 -0.93 9.60
C PHE A 70 5.48 -2.40 9.23
N HIS A 71 4.67 -3.31 9.78
CA HIS A 71 4.74 -4.73 9.47
C HIS A 71 4.36 -4.99 8.01
N ASN A 72 3.22 -4.46 7.57
CA ASN A 72 2.80 -4.60 6.18
C ASN A 72 3.68 -3.77 5.23
N ALA A 73 4.14 -2.58 5.65
CA ALA A 73 5.08 -1.78 4.87
C ALA A 73 6.38 -2.54 4.56
N TRP A 74 6.97 -3.19 5.57
CA TRP A 74 8.18 -3.99 5.40
C TRP A 74 7.98 -5.12 4.39
N ARG A 75 6.88 -5.88 4.53
CA ARG A 75 6.56 -6.97 3.61
C ARG A 75 6.44 -6.49 2.16
N GLU A 76 5.73 -5.40 1.92
CA GLU A 76 5.54 -4.84 0.58
C GLU A 76 6.85 -4.29 -0.02
N PHE A 77 7.70 -3.63 0.78
CA PHE A 77 9.03 -3.21 0.31
C PHE A 77 9.93 -4.38 -0.08
N VAL A 78 9.91 -5.47 0.70
CA VAL A 78 10.66 -6.69 0.38
C VAL A 78 10.15 -7.32 -0.92
N THR A 79 8.84 -7.39 -1.12
CA THR A 79 8.26 -7.88 -2.37
C THR A 79 8.65 -7.00 -3.55
N ALA A 80 8.59 -5.66 -3.40
CA ALA A 80 9.03 -4.73 -4.43
C ALA A 80 10.50 -4.97 -4.83
N LEU A 81 11.38 -5.22 -3.84
CA LEU A 81 12.80 -5.47 -4.08
C LEU A 81 13.06 -6.81 -4.77
N ARG A 82 12.26 -7.83 -4.48
CA ARG A 82 12.34 -9.13 -5.17
C ARG A 82 12.00 -9.04 -6.65
N HIS A 83 11.06 -8.16 -7.01
CA HIS A 83 10.68 -7.95 -8.41
C HIS A 83 11.67 -7.06 -9.15
N ASP A 84 12.09 -5.94 -8.55
CA ASP A 84 13.07 -5.03 -9.15
C ASP A 84 14.17 -4.64 -8.14
N PRO A 85 15.28 -5.39 -8.09
CA PRO A 85 16.39 -5.10 -7.20
C PRO A 85 17.17 -3.84 -7.60
N ARG A 86 16.98 -3.33 -8.83
CA ARG A 86 17.64 -2.11 -9.33
C ARG A 86 16.86 -0.84 -8.98
N PHE A 87 15.71 -0.96 -8.34
CA PHE A 87 14.91 0.20 -7.96
C PHE A 87 15.52 0.90 -6.74
N LEU A 88 16.46 1.82 -6.98
CA LEU A 88 17.16 2.62 -5.96
C LEU A 88 16.19 3.31 -4.98
N ARG A 89 14.99 3.67 -5.46
CA ARG A 89 13.94 4.30 -4.64
C ARG A 89 13.40 3.37 -3.54
N THR A 90 13.41 2.04 -3.75
CA THR A 90 13.01 1.07 -2.71
C THR A 90 13.94 1.15 -1.49
N TYR A 91 15.24 1.29 -1.72
CA TYR A 91 16.22 1.41 -0.63
C TYR A 91 16.04 2.70 0.17
N ALA A 92 15.77 3.83 -0.51
CA ALA A 92 15.42 5.08 0.16
C ALA A 92 14.12 4.94 0.97
N GLY A 93 13.12 4.24 0.43
CA GLY A 93 11.87 3.92 1.13
C GLY A 93 12.08 3.07 2.39
N LEU A 94 12.92 2.04 2.31
CA LEU A 94 13.31 1.19 3.45
C LEU A 94 14.06 1.98 4.52
N ALA A 95 15.00 2.84 4.12
CA ALA A 95 15.72 3.72 5.05
C ALA A 95 14.73 4.65 5.79
N LEU A 96 13.78 5.24 5.06
CA LEU A 96 12.74 6.08 5.65
C LEU A 96 11.83 5.29 6.60
N LEU A 97 11.47 4.06 6.23
CA LEU A 97 10.69 3.15 7.08
C LEU A 97 11.43 2.85 8.39
N LEU A 98 12.73 2.57 8.33
CA LEU A 98 13.56 2.33 9.52
C LEU A 98 13.59 3.57 10.43
N VAL A 99 13.82 4.76 9.86
CA VAL A 99 13.80 6.02 10.64
C VAL A 99 12.43 6.26 11.28
N ALA A 100 11.35 6.05 10.53
CA ALA A 100 9.99 6.22 11.04
C ALA A 100 9.65 5.21 12.15
N SER A 101 10.06 3.95 11.96
CA SER A 101 9.89 2.88 12.95
C SER A 101 10.63 3.22 14.25
N LEU A 102 11.93 3.58 14.16
CA LEU A 102 12.74 3.98 15.31
C LEU A 102 12.17 5.19 16.05
N ARG A 103 11.64 6.18 15.31
CA ARG A 103 10.99 7.35 15.90
C ARG A 103 9.73 6.97 16.68
N ASN A 104 8.90 6.05 16.16
CA ASN A 104 7.73 5.55 16.87
C ASN A 104 8.11 4.72 18.10
N PHE A 105 9.18 3.92 18.05
CA PHE A 105 9.69 3.21 19.23
C PHE A 105 10.14 4.16 20.35
N LYS A 106 10.63 5.36 20.01
CA LYS A 106 11.05 6.38 20.98
C LYS A 106 9.88 7.18 21.58
N GLN A 107 8.68 7.11 20.99
CA GLN A 107 7.47 7.81 21.45
C GLN A 107 6.35 6.84 21.89
N PRO A 108 6.57 5.93 22.85
CA PRO A 108 5.52 5.01 23.28
C PRO A 108 4.40 5.67 24.12
N ASN A 109 4.54 6.95 24.52
CA ASN A 109 3.75 7.54 25.62
C ASN A 109 2.92 8.78 25.27
N GLN A 110 2.40 8.90 24.04
CA GLN A 110 1.30 9.83 23.77
C GLN A 110 0.13 9.04 23.18
N ARG A 111 -0.63 8.43 24.08
CA ARG A 111 -2.01 7.98 23.84
C ARG A 111 -2.95 8.87 24.63
#